data_AF-A0A952QVW1-F1
#
_entry.id   AF-A0A952QVW1-F1
#
_cell.length_a   1.000
_cell.length_b   1.000
_cell.length_c   1.000
_cell.angle_alpha   90.00
_cell.angle_beta   90.00
_cell.angle_gamma   90.00
#
_symmetry.space_group_name_H-M   'P 1'
#
loop_
_entity.id
_entity.type
_entity.pdbx_description
1 polymer ?
#
loop_
_entity_poly.entity_id
_entity_poly.type
_entity_poly.pdbx_seq_one_letter_code
_entity_poly.pdbx_strand_id
1 'polypeptide(L)' 'MGTGLDLDLEQVRLLLKQQGYVIPEEELVEVTASVNALIEGLTHLEGYGELQNEPWPVLVGYLGGGHA' A
#
# COMPACT_ATOMS: atom_id res chain seq x y z
N MET A 1 19.35 0.66 -9.49
CA MET A 1 19.34 1.90 -8.70
C MET A 1 18.03 1.90 -7.94
N GLY A 2 18.06 1.56 -6.65
CA GLY A 2 16.84 1.53 -5.83
C GLY A 2 16.27 2.93 -5.70
N THR A 3 14.96 3.07 -5.86
CA THR A 3 14.21 4.30 -5.61
C THR A 3 14.45 4.72 -4.16
N GLY A 4 15.00 5.92 -3.93
CA GLY A 4 15.41 6.42 -2.61
C GLY A 4 14.25 6.79 -1.67
N LEU A 5 13.22 5.94 -1.59
CA LEU A 5 11.98 6.14 -0.83
C LEU A 5 11.76 5.09 0.27
N ASP A 6 12.74 4.23 0.55
CA ASP A 6 12.67 3.34 1.70
C ASP A 6 12.70 4.14 2.99
N LEU A 7 11.67 3.98 3.81
CA LEU A 7 11.59 4.58 5.14
C LEU A 7 12.33 3.70 6.15
N ASP A 8 13.08 4.35 7.04
CA ASP A 8 13.67 3.70 8.20
C ASP A 8 12.65 3.50 9.34
N LEU A 9 13.02 2.69 10.35
CA LEU A 9 12.15 2.35 11.48
C LEU A 9 11.71 3.59 12.29
N GLU A 10 12.59 4.58 12.46
CA GLU A 10 12.28 5.79 13.24
C GLU A 10 11.33 6.71 12.48
N GLN A 11 11.49 6.80 11.16
CA GLN A 11 10.57 7.52 10.29
C GLN A 11 9.17 6.92 10.34
N VAL A 12 9.03 5.60 10.21
CA VAL A 12 7.74 4.91 10.31
C VAL A 12 7.14 5.07 11.70
N ARG A 13 7.95 4.93 12.77
CA ARG A 13 7.52 5.16 14.15
C ARG A 13 6.97 6.57 14.35
N LEU A 14 7.64 7.59 13.82
CA LEU A 14 7.19 8.97 13.94
C LEU A 14 5.88 9.21 13.20
N LEU A 15 5.74 8.68 11.97
CA LEU A 15 4.51 8.79 11.17
C LEU A 15 3.31 8.16 11.88
N LEU A 16 3.47 6.95 12.41
CA LEU A 16 2.42 6.25 13.14
C LEU A 16 2.04 6.99 14.43
N LYS A 17 3.02 7.52 15.16
CA LYS A 17 2.79 8.31 16.37
C LYS A 17 2.02 9.60 16.11
N GLN A 18 2.28 10.27 14.99
CA GLN A 18 1.53 11.47 14.58
C GLN A 18 0.05 11.16 14.31
N GLN A 19 -0.27 9.92 13.92
CA GLN A 19 -1.63 9.44 13.73
C GLN A 19 -2.26 8.85 15.00
N GLY A 20 -1.53 8.85 16.13
CA GLY A 20 -2.00 8.33 17.41
C GLY A 20 -1.77 6.83 17.63
N TYR A 21 -1.04 6.15 16.73
CA TYR A 21 -0.69 4.74 16.89
C TYR A 21 0.62 4.58 17.67
N VAL A 22 0.65 3.57 18.54
CA VAL A 22 1.86 3.13 19.24
C VAL A 22 2.03 1.65 18.97
N ILE A 23 3.06 1.30 18.20
CA ILE A 23 3.33 -0.08 17.77
C ILE A 23 4.50 -0.65 18.59
N PRO A 24 4.37 -1.89 19.10
CA PRO A 24 5.47 -2.60 19.74
C PRO A 24 6.70 -2.70 18.82
N GLU A 25 7.90 -2.65 19.40
CA GLU A 25 9.14 -2.64 18.60
C GLU A 25 9.36 -3.93 17.80
N GLU A 26 8.85 -5.05 18.30
CA GLU A 26 8.84 -6.36 17.62
C GLU A 26 7.98 -6.36 16.34
N GLU A 27 6.87 -5.61 16.33
CA GLU A 27 5.98 -5.49 15.18
C GLU A 27 6.43 -4.38 14.21
N LEU A 28 7.15 -3.37 14.71
CA LEU A 28 7.56 -2.22 13.91
C LEU A 28 8.39 -2.61 12.68
N VAL A 29 9.22 -3.66 12.79
CA VAL A 29 10.02 -4.17 11.67
C VAL A 29 9.14 -4.67 10.52
N GLU A 30 8.09 -5.44 10.85
CA GLU A 30 7.15 -5.98 9.87
C GLU A 30 6.29 -4.87 9.26
N VAL A 31 5.87 -3.92 10.09
CA VAL A 31 5.10 -2.75 9.63
C VAL A 31 5.93 -1.89 8.68
N THR A 32 7.20 -1.61 9.00
CA THR A 32 8.10 -0.85 8.12
C THR A 32 8.32 -1.57 6.78
N ALA A 33 8.56 -2.88 6.80
CA ALA A 33 8.69 -3.66 5.57
C ALA A 33 7.42 -3.60 4.71
N SER A 34 6.25 -3.71 5.35
CA SER A 34 4.95 -3.63 4.67
C SER A 34 4.68 -2.25 4.07
N VAL A 35 5.04 -1.17 4.79
CA VAL A 35 4.91 0.22 4.31
C VAL A 35 5.83 0.46 3.11
N ASN A 36 7.08 0.03 3.17
CA ASN A 36 8.03 0.19 2.06
C ASN A 36 7.59 -0.59 0.82
N ALA A 37 7.11 -1.83 0.98
CA ALA A 37 6.55 -2.60 -0.12
C ALA A 37 5.34 -1.92 -0.77
N LEU A 38 4.49 -1.27 0.04
CA LEU A 38 3.34 -0.52 -0.46
C LEU A 38 3.76 0.73 -1.23
N ILE A 39 4.75 1.49 -0.72
CA ILE A 39 5.32 2.66 -1.41
C ILE A 39 5.93 2.25 -2.76
N GLU A 40 6.68 1.15 -2.79
CA GLU A 40 7.24 0.59 -4.03
C GLU A 40 6.12 0.27 -5.03
N GLY A 41 5.09 -0.45 -4.58
CA GLY A 41 3.92 -0.78 -5.42
C GLY A 41 3.20 0.46 -5.96
N LEU A 42 2.99 1.49 -5.13
CA LEU A 42 2.37 2.75 -5.55
C LEU A 42 3.23 3.51 -6.56
N THR A 43 4.56 3.48 -6.42
CA THR A 43 5.48 4.16 -7.34
C THR A 43 5.37 3.59 -8.76
N HIS A 44 5.04 2.30 -8.87
CA HIS A 44 4.80 1.66 -10.15
C HIS A 44 3.42 1.98 -10.75
N LEU A 45 2.45 2.48 -9.96
CA LEU A 45 1.12 2.83 -10.45
C LEU A 45 1.14 3.97 -11.46
N GLU A 46 2.06 4.93 -11.33
CA GLU A 46 2.22 6.04 -12.29
C GLU A 46 2.58 5.55 -13.71
N GLY A 47 3.14 4.34 -13.84
CA GLY A 47 3.47 3.71 -15.12
C GLY A 47 2.29 3.03 -15.81
N TYR A 48 1.17 2.83 -15.12
CA TYR A 48 -0.04 2.25 -15.72
C TYR A 48 -0.89 3.39 -16.29
N GLY A 49 -0.94 3.50 -17.62
CA GLY A 49 -1.66 4.54 -18.35
C GLY A 49 -3.20 4.45 -18.26
N GLU A 50 -3.91 5.07 -19.22
CA GLU A 50 -5.38 5.27 -19.22
C GLU A 50 -6.24 4.01 -18.99
N LEU A 51 -5.68 2.81 -19.11
CA LEU A 51 -6.32 1.52 -18.80
C LEU A 51 -6.78 1.38 -17.33
N GLN A 52 -6.28 2.20 -16.39
CA GLN A 52 -6.86 2.26 -15.04
C GLN A 52 -8.22 2.97 -14.96
N ASN A 53 -8.53 3.84 -15.93
CA ASN A 53 -9.83 4.52 -16.01
C ASN A 53 -10.88 3.67 -16.73
N GLU A 54 -10.45 2.59 -17.41
CA GLU A 54 -11.39 1.65 -17.99
C GLU A 54 -12.07 0.87 -16.87
N PRO A 55 -13.41 0.78 -16.88
CA PRO A 55 -14.13 0.01 -15.88
C PRO A 55 -13.64 -1.43 -15.92
N TRP A 56 -13.39 -2.01 -14.74
CA TRP A 56 -13.05 -3.42 -14.61
C TRP A 56 -14.02 -4.27 -15.44
N PRO A 57 -13.53 -5.25 -16.21
CA PRO A 57 -14.37 -6.02 -17.09
C PRO A 57 -15.48 -6.68 -16.29
N VAL A 58 -16.74 -6.37 -16.65
CA VAL A 58 -17.90 -7.05 -16.07
C VAL A 58 -17.84 -8.50 -16.52
N LEU A 59 -17.64 -9.42 -15.58
CA LEU A 59 -17.69 -10.85 -15.85
C LEU A 59 -19.11 -11.23 -16.28
N VAL A 60 -19.34 -11.28 -17.59
CA VAL A 60 -20.61 -11.72 -18.17
C VAL A 60 -20.82 -13.18 -17.77
N GLY A 61 -21.77 -13.42 -16.86
CA GLY A 61 -22.08 -14.74 -16.30
C GLY A 61 -21.75 -14.93 -14.81
N TYR A 62 -21.12 -13.95 -14.14
CA TYR A 62 -20.98 -14.00 -12.68
C TYR A 62 -22.30 -13.62 -12.00
N LEU A 63 -23.04 -14.61 -11.52
CA LEU A 63 -24.16 -14.44 -10.59
C LEU A 63 -23.60 -14.01 -9.23
N GLY A 64 -23.24 -12.74 -9.11
CA GLY A 64 -22.73 -12.16 -7.88
C GLY A 64 -23.68 -12.42 -6.72
N GLY A 65 -23.22 -13.22 -5.75
CA GLY A 65 -23.81 -13.20 -4.41
C GLY A 65 -23.56 -11.81 -3.83
N GLY A 66 -24.62 -11.03 -3.73
CA GLY A 66 -24.54 -9.62 -3.34
C GLY A 66 -24.02 -9.42 -1.93
N HIS A 67 -23.20 -8.39 -1.75
CA HIS A 67 -22.95 -7.77 -0.45
C HIS A 67 -23.27 -6.28 -0.56
N ALA A 68 -24.33 -5.90 0.14
CA ALA A 68 -24.55 -4.57 0.67
C ALA A 68 -23.71 -4.39 1.94
#